data_AF-A0A538J073-F1
#
_entry.id   AF-A0A538J073-F1
#
_cell.length_a   1.000
_cell.length_b   1.000
_cell.length_c   1.000
_cell.angle_alpha   90.00
_cell.angle_beta   90.00
_cell.angle_gamma   90.00
#
_symmetry.space_group_name_H-M   'P 1'
#
loop_
_entity.id
_entity.type
_entity.pdbx_description
1 polymer ?
#
loop_
_entity_poly.entity_id
_entity_poly.type
_entity_poly.pdbx_seq_one_letter_code
_entity_poly.pdbx_strand_id
1 'polypeptide(L)'
;MNLQIGRLFGLFVVLFGVLVFFIPRGLILADDGTHLTANRHGGSGETLRYYRSYPTGSLFSHAVGYSFVSRGSAGIEKAYNRELTGQENEFKSLIDQLGGGTKAGDDLHSTLDPRAQRVALSALG
;
A
#
# COMPACT_ATOMS: atom_id res chain seq x y z
N MET A 1 30.34 -14.79 22.96
CA MET A 1 28.96 -14.77 22.42
C MET A 1 29.06 -14.26 20.97
N ASN A 2 28.80 -15.13 19.99
CA ASN A 2 29.29 -15.00 18.61
C ASN A 2 28.71 -13.79 17.84
N LEU A 3 29.59 -12.92 17.33
CA LEU A 3 29.25 -11.79 16.45
C LEU A 3 28.56 -12.20 15.14
N GLN A 4 28.52 -13.50 14.79
CA GLN A 4 27.82 -13.99 13.62
C GLN A 4 26.30 -14.09 13.77
N ILE A 5 25.77 -14.22 15.00
CA ILE A 5 24.31 -14.35 15.22
C ILE A 5 23.62 -12.97 15.09
N GLY A 6 24.31 -11.88 15.48
CA GLY A 6 23.81 -10.51 15.33
C GLY A 6 23.71 -10.04 13.87
N ARG A 7 24.63 -10.49 13.00
CA ARG A 7 24.59 -10.14 11.56
C ARG A 7 23.49 -10.90 10.81
N LEU A 8 23.16 -12.12 11.25
CA LEU A 8 22.08 -12.92 10.66
C LEU A 8 20.68 -12.36 11.01
N PHE A 9 20.49 -11.86 12.24
CA PHE A 9 19.26 -11.16 12.64
C PHE A 9 19.10 -9.79 11.97
N GLY A 10 20.19 -9.04 11.79
CA GLY A 10 20.18 -7.78 11.04
C GLY A 10 19.83 -7.97 9.56
N LEU A 11 20.35 -9.03 8.92
CA LEU A 11 20.04 -9.34 7.53
C LEU A 11 18.57 -9.75 7.34
N PHE A 12 17.95 -10.41 8.33
CA PHE A 12 16.55 -10.87 8.25
C PHE A 12 15.53 -9.73 8.35
N VAL A 13 15.79 -8.72 9.19
CA VAL A 13 14.94 -7.51 9.27
C VAL A 13 15.13 -6.61 8.05
N VAL A 14 16.36 -6.49 7.54
CA VAL A 14 16.65 -5.71 6.34
C VAL A 14 16.01 -6.36 5.10
N LEU A 15 16.11 -7.67 4.91
CA LEU A 15 15.58 -8.32 3.70
C LEU A 15 14.03 -8.24 3.61
N PHE A 16 13.31 -8.36 4.73
CA PHE A 16 11.84 -8.28 4.75
C PHE A 16 11.34 -6.83 4.72
N GLY A 17 11.99 -5.91 5.42
CA GLY A 17 11.61 -4.48 5.43
C GLY A 17 11.94 -3.76 4.12
N VAL A 18 12.98 -4.20 3.40
CA VAL A 18 13.42 -3.58 2.14
C VAL A 18 12.49 -3.96 1.00
N LEU A 19 11.94 -5.18 0.95
CA LEU A 19 11.07 -5.65 -0.14
C LEU A 19 9.72 -4.92 -0.23
N VAL A 20 9.19 -4.45 0.90
CA VAL A 20 7.86 -3.79 0.99
C VAL A 20 7.78 -2.52 0.15
N PHE A 21 8.91 -1.86 -0.08
CA PHE A 21 8.95 -0.62 -0.85
C PHE A 21 9.18 -0.83 -2.35
N PHE A 22 9.50 -2.03 -2.85
CA PHE A 22 9.76 -2.24 -4.29
C PHE A 22 8.52 -2.58 -5.11
N ILE A 23 7.44 -2.94 -4.42
CA ILE A 23 6.18 -3.35 -5.06
C ILE A 23 5.18 -2.21 -4.85
N PRO A 24 4.63 -1.60 -5.92
CA PRO A 24 3.56 -0.64 -5.76
C PRO A 24 2.33 -1.35 -5.18
N ARG A 25 1.73 -0.75 -4.14
CA ARG A 25 0.47 -1.24 -3.57
C ARG A 25 -0.68 -0.98 -4.53
N GLY A 26 -1.71 -1.81 -4.48
CA GLY A 26 -2.95 -1.54 -5.20
C GLY A 26 -3.57 -0.20 -4.80
N LEU A 27 -4.31 0.43 -5.70
CA LEU A 27 -5.06 1.66 -5.47
C LEU A 27 -6.35 1.36 -4.70
N ILE A 28 -6.84 2.37 -3.99
CA ILE A 28 -8.19 2.38 -3.40
C ILE A 28 -8.95 3.47 -4.13
N LEU A 29 -10.04 3.09 -4.78
CA LEU A 29 -10.89 3.97 -5.56
C LEU A 29 -12.25 4.15 -4.88
N ALA A 30 -12.81 5.34 -5.03
CA ALA A 30 -14.18 5.66 -4.71
C ALA A 30 -15.15 5.01 -5.73
N ASP A 31 -16.44 5.11 -5.48
CA ASP A 31 -17.47 4.57 -6.37
C ASP A 31 -17.47 5.23 -7.77
N ASP A 32 -17.15 6.52 -7.83
CA ASP A 32 -17.00 7.31 -9.06
C ASP A 32 -15.62 7.19 -9.72
N GLY A 33 -14.75 6.31 -9.20
CA GLY A 33 -13.38 6.12 -9.67
C GLY A 33 -12.38 7.14 -9.12
N THR A 34 -12.77 8.05 -8.21
CA THR A 34 -11.82 8.97 -7.56
C THR A 34 -10.74 8.19 -6.83
N HIS A 35 -9.47 8.53 -7.07
CA HIS A 35 -8.34 7.92 -6.38
C HIS A 35 -8.28 8.41 -4.93
N LEU A 36 -8.63 7.54 -3.98
CA LEU A 36 -8.51 7.81 -2.55
C LEU A 36 -7.07 7.64 -2.06
N THR A 37 -6.29 6.86 -2.80
CA THR A 37 -4.87 6.62 -2.58
C THR A 37 -4.10 6.67 -3.89
N ALA A 38 -2.80 6.90 -3.80
CA ALA A 38 -1.89 6.84 -4.93
C ALA A 38 -0.50 6.40 -4.47
N ASN A 39 0.28 5.87 -5.39
CA ASN A 39 1.69 5.56 -5.17
C ASN A 39 2.57 6.70 -5.71
N ARG A 40 3.51 7.16 -4.89
CA ARG A 40 4.64 7.98 -5.31
C ARG A 40 5.85 7.08 -5.42
N HIS A 41 6.80 7.42 -6.29
CA HIS A 41 8.06 6.68 -6.36
C HIS A 41 9.25 7.63 -6.20
N GLY A 42 10.37 7.08 -5.73
CA GLY A 42 11.66 7.74 -5.66
C GLY A 42 12.77 6.77 -6.01
N GLY A 43 13.91 7.32 -6.46
CA GLY A 43 15.02 6.51 -6.98
C GLY A 43 14.73 5.89 -8.35
N SER A 44 15.66 5.03 -8.80
CA SER A 44 15.59 4.33 -10.09
C SER A 44 16.34 2.99 -10.01
N GLY A 45 16.00 2.05 -10.89
CA GLY A 45 16.62 0.71 -10.91
C GLY A 45 16.54 0.04 -9.54
N GLU A 46 17.68 -0.39 -9.00
CA GLU A 46 17.79 -1.06 -7.68
C GLU A 46 17.43 -0.16 -6.48
N THR A 47 17.40 1.16 -6.68
CA THR A 47 17.00 2.14 -5.66
C THR A 47 15.55 2.57 -5.78
N LEU A 48 14.78 2.02 -6.73
CA LEU A 48 13.36 2.35 -6.88
C LEU A 48 12.60 1.96 -5.60
N ARG A 49 11.86 2.91 -5.05
CA ARG A 49 11.01 2.74 -3.87
C ARG A 49 9.66 3.39 -4.14
N TYR A 50 8.59 2.74 -3.68
CA TYR A 50 7.22 3.21 -3.74
C TYR A 50 6.74 3.65 -2.35
N TYR A 51 6.04 4.77 -2.30
CA TYR A 51 5.51 5.37 -1.09
C TYR A 51 4.02 5.66 -1.26
N ARG A 52 3.26 5.49 -0.20
CA ARG A 52 1.82 5.74 -0.22
C ARG A 52 1.50 7.23 -0.07
N SER A 53 0.50 7.70 -0.79
CA SER A 53 -0.05 9.06 -0.71
C SER A 53 -1.58 9.04 -0.75
N TYR A 54 -2.21 10.08 -0.20
CA TYR A 54 -3.66 10.18 -0.01
C TYR A 54 -4.17 11.49 -0.64
N PRO A 55 -4.50 11.52 -1.95
CA PRO A 55 -4.79 12.75 -2.69
C PRO A 55 -6.01 13.53 -2.18
N THR A 56 -6.99 12.83 -1.59
CA THR A 56 -8.20 13.44 -1.05
C THR A 56 -8.02 14.05 0.35
N GLY A 57 -6.81 14.00 0.91
CA GLY A 57 -6.51 14.55 2.24
C GLY A 57 -7.40 13.99 3.34
N SER A 58 -8.02 14.87 4.12
CA SER A 58 -8.87 14.52 5.26
C SER A 58 -10.24 13.96 4.88
N LEU A 59 -10.69 14.11 3.62
CA LEU A 59 -12.05 13.78 3.21
C LEU A 59 -12.44 12.33 3.56
N PHE A 60 -11.48 11.41 3.42
CA PHE A 60 -11.66 9.98 3.67
C PHE A 60 -10.64 9.39 4.65
N SER A 61 -9.94 10.22 5.42
CA SER A 61 -8.79 9.78 6.23
C SER A 61 -9.12 8.67 7.23
N HIS A 62 -10.31 8.69 7.83
CA HIS A 62 -10.74 7.67 8.79
C HIS A 62 -11.14 6.35 8.11
N ALA A 63 -11.87 6.43 7.00
CA ALA A 63 -12.33 5.25 6.27
C ALA A 63 -11.17 4.54 5.55
N VAL A 64 -10.41 5.30 4.76
CA VAL A 64 -9.23 4.79 4.03
C VAL A 64 -8.14 4.39 5.00
N GLY A 65 -7.92 5.20 6.04
CA GLY A 65 -6.88 4.99 7.03
C GLY A 65 -5.50 5.31 6.46
N TYR A 66 -4.50 4.57 6.93
CA TYR A 66 -3.11 4.75 6.52
C TYR A 66 -2.35 3.43 6.49
N SER A 67 -1.22 3.42 5.80
CA SER A 67 -0.22 2.35 5.84
C SER A 67 1.19 2.95 5.94
N PHE A 68 1.83 2.75 7.09
CA PHE A 68 3.20 3.18 7.37
C PHE A 68 3.98 2.04 8.01
N VAL A 69 5.16 1.71 7.47
CA VAL A 69 6.02 0.65 8.03
C VAL A 69 6.35 0.91 9.50
N SER A 70 6.61 2.16 9.88
CA SER A 70 7.01 2.53 11.25
C SER A 70 5.85 2.78 12.22
N ARG A 71 4.62 3.01 11.73
CA ARG A 71 3.46 3.39 12.56
C ARG A 71 2.29 2.41 12.49
N GLY A 72 2.43 1.35 11.69
CA GLY A 72 1.37 0.39 11.41
C GLY A 72 0.38 0.90 10.37
N SER A 73 -0.83 0.35 10.40
CA SER A 73 -1.91 0.66 9.46
C SER A 73 -3.26 0.79 10.15
N ALA A 74 -4.22 1.42 9.48
CA ALA A 74 -5.61 1.60 9.93
C ALA A 74 -6.58 1.59 8.75
N GLY A 75 -7.89 1.55 9.02
CA GLY A 75 -8.95 1.64 8.01
C GLY A 75 -8.89 0.53 6.96
N ILE A 76 -9.31 0.86 5.74
CA ILE A 76 -9.25 -0.03 4.56
C ILE A 76 -7.82 -0.52 4.30
N GLU A 77 -6.81 0.36 4.44
CA GLU A 77 -5.40 -0.01 4.25
C GLU A 77 -4.93 -1.17 5.14
N LYS A 78 -5.46 -1.26 6.37
CA LYS A 78 -5.19 -2.40 7.26
C LYS A 78 -6.05 -3.60 6.92
N ALA A 79 -7.34 -3.39 6.71
CA ALA A 79 -8.31 -4.47 6.51
C ALA A 79 -7.99 -5.30 5.26
N TYR A 80 -7.57 -4.64 4.19
CA TYR A 80 -7.29 -5.27 2.89
C TYR A 80 -5.79 -5.25 2.56
N ASN A 81 -4.93 -5.33 3.58
CA ASN A 81 -3.49 -5.25 3.35
C ASN A 81 -2.96 -6.38 2.45
N ARG A 82 -3.56 -7.57 2.50
CA ARG A 82 -3.08 -8.74 1.74
C ARG A 82 -3.31 -8.53 0.24
N GLU A 83 -4.48 -8.05 -0.12
CA GLU A 83 -4.90 -7.72 -1.48
C GLU A 83 -4.06 -6.55 -2.01
N LEU A 84 -3.98 -5.45 -1.25
CA LEU A 84 -3.21 -4.26 -1.61
C LEU A 84 -1.70 -4.49 -1.72
N THR A 85 -1.17 -5.60 -1.19
CA THR A 85 0.26 -5.97 -1.33
C THR A 85 0.49 -7.14 -2.30
N GLY A 86 -0.58 -7.70 -2.88
CA GLY A 86 -0.49 -8.88 -3.75
C GLY A 86 -0.04 -10.14 -3.01
N GLN A 87 -0.31 -10.24 -1.70
CA GLN A 87 -0.02 -11.42 -0.87
C GLN A 87 -1.06 -12.54 -1.03
N GLU A 88 -2.26 -12.28 -1.57
CA GLU A 88 -3.25 -13.34 -1.79
C GLU A 88 -2.91 -14.25 -2.98
N ASN A 89 -2.19 -13.75 -3.98
CA ASN A 89 -2.07 -14.41 -5.26
C ASN A 89 -0.65 -14.94 -5.53
N GLU A 90 -0.20 -15.94 -4.77
CA GLU A 90 1.09 -16.61 -5.03
C GLU A 90 1.16 -17.15 -6.47
N PHE A 91 0.05 -17.69 -7.01
CA PHE A 91 -0.05 -18.19 -8.38
C PHE A 91 0.06 -17.10 -9.46
N LYS A 92 -0.56 -15.93 -9.27
CA LYS A 92 -0.43 -14.79 -10.20
C LYS A 92 1.00 -14.24 -10.18
N SER A 93 1.62 -14.19 -9.00
CA SER A 93 2.99 -13.70 -8.84
C SER A 93 4.03 -14.56 -9.56
N LEU A 94 3.78 -15.87 -9.68
CA LEU A 94 4.62 -16.79 -10.45
C LEU A 94 4.47 -16.58 -11.96
N ILE A 95 3.25 -16.34 -12.45
CA ILE A 95 2.98 -16.07 -13.87
C ILE A 95 3.55 -14.70 -14.27
N ASP A 96 3.37 -13.67 -13.45
CA ASP A 96 3.93 -12.34 -13.69
C ASP A 96 5.47 -12.37 -13.70
N GLN A 97 6.11 -13.16 -12.83
CA GLN A 97 7.56 -13.39 -12.86
C GLN A 97 8.04 -14.10 -14.13
N LEU A 98 7.26 -15.06 -14.64
CA LEU A 98 7.58 -15.79 -15.88
C LEU A 98 7.35 -14.94 -17.14
N GLY A 99 6.40 -13.99 -17.10
CA GLY A 99 6.04 -13.11 -18.22
C GLY A 99 6.79 -11.76 -18.25
N GLY A 100 7.62 -11.45 -17.26
CA GLY A 100 8.29 -10.14 -17.15
C GLY A 100 7.39 -9.00 -16.67
N GLY A 101 6.25 -9.32 -16.06
CA GLY A 101 5.34 -8.35 -15.45
C GLY A 101 5.87 -7.82 -14.11
N THR A 102 5.64 -6.54 -13.83
CA THR A 102 5.95 -5.95 -12.52
C THR A 102 4.92 -6.40 -11.48
N LYS A 103 5.39 -7.09 -10.44
CA LYS A 103 4.55 -7.44 -9.28
C LYS A 103 3.94 -6.17 -8.67
N ALA A 104 2.62 -6.13 -8.54
CA ALA A 104 1.84 -5.06 -7.92
C ALA A 104 0.73 -5.64 -7.04
N GLY A 105 0.22 -4.86 -6.08
CA GLY A 105 -0.98 -5.25 -5.33
C GLY A 105 -2.27 -5.03 -6.13
N ASP A 106 -3.34 -5.67 -5.69
CA ASP A 106 -4.66 -5.58 -6.34
C ASP A 106 -5.38 -4.28 -5.96
N ASP A 107 -5.99 -3.63 -6.94
CA ASP A 107 -6.79 -2.42 -6.74
C ASP A 107 -8.14 -2.76 -6.09
N LEU A 108 -8.60 -1.88 -5.21
CA LEU A 108 -9.89 -2.00 -4.52
C LEU A 108 -10.84 -0.89 -4.95
N HIS A 109 -12.03 -1.29 -5.40
CA HIS A 109 -13.14 -0.39 -5.64
C HIS A 109 -14.06 -0.38 -4.42
N SER A 110 -14.16 0.77 -3.77
CA SER A 110 -15.04 0.95 -2.61
C SER A 110 -16.40 1.51 -3.03
N THR A 111 -17.36 1.48 -2.10
CA THR A 111 -18.66 2.13 -2.23
C THR A 111 -18.69 3.53 -1.63
N LEU A 112 -17.52 4.14 -1.39
CA LEU A 112 -17.43 5.47 -0.82
C LEU A 112 -17.78 6.49 -1.90
N ASP A 113 -18.80 7.31 -1.64
CA ASP A 113 -19.24 8.40 -2.53
C ASP A 113 -18.57 9.73 -2.14
N PRO A 114 -17.72 10.32 -3.00
CA PRO A 114 -17.07 11.60 -2.72
C PRO A 114 -18.02 12.78 -2.59
N ARG A 115 -19.18 12.77 -3.25
CA ARG A 115 -20.19 13.82 -3.12
C ARG A 115 -20.88 13.71 -1.78
N ALA A 116 -21.37 12.52 -1.42
CA ALA A 116 -22.02 12.28 -0.13
C ALA A 116 -21.07 12.60 1.04
N GLN A 117 -19.81 12.18 0.96
CA GLN A 117 -18.83 12.43 2.00
C GLN A 117 -18.52 13.92 2.19
N ARG A 118 -18.44 14.70 1.10
CA ARG A 118 -18.23 16.16 1.20
C ARG A 118 -19.42 16.83 1.89
N VAL A 119 -20.65 16.45 1.53
CA VAL A 119 -21.86 16.98 2.18
C VAL A 119 -21.87 16.65 3.68
N ALA A 120 -21.56 15.40 4.03
CA ALA A 120 -21.48 14.97 5.42
C ALA A 120 -20.42 15.76 6.21
N LEU A 121 -19.22 15.96 5.64
CA LEU A 121 -18.15 16.71 6.29
C LEU A 121 -18.50 18.19 6.46
N SER A 122 -19.08 18.83 5.43
CA SER A 122 -19.55 20.22 5.53
C SER A 122 -20.66 20.42 6.55
N ALA A 123 -21.45 19.39 6.85
CA ALA A 123 -22.48 19.44 7.88
C ALA A 123 -21.92 19.38 9.32
N LEU A 124 -20.63 19.08 9.50
CA LEU A 124 -19.98 19.02 10.82
C LEU A 124 -19.44 20.37 11.33
N GLY A 125 -19.36 21.41 10.47
CA GLY A 125 -18.90 22.76 10.83
C GLY A 125 -17.53 23.11 10.27
#